data_AF-A0AA38Q1Q7-F1
#
_entry.id   AF-A0AA38Q1Q7-F1
#
_cell.length_a   1.000
_cell.length_b   1.000
_cell.length_c   1.000
_cell.angle_alpha   90.00
_cell.angle_beta   90.00
_cell.angle_gamma   90.00
#
_symmetry.space_group_name_H-M   'P 1'
#
loop_
_entity.id
_entity.type
_entity.pdbx_description
1 polymer ?
#
loop_
_entity_poly.entity_id
_entity_poly.type
_entity_poly.pdbx_seq_one_letter_code
_entity_poly.pdbx_strand_id
1 'polypeptide(L)'
;MFIPYTERDTQLNPTGTNWLQDRIVAFQRQRSPLSYAVRQAVVKFNDQMTDADKKTVVKHFIPWIRIFRQLAANIVTHGDQNGRGMTRAQSIEYLNWVLNTLKVDQVQLKRPDVNPEHDRHSYDVWISWAVDTICDWPENLFQGQSTGDGGGNKIDVPKTLYTTPALQQRVEEARVNLKNAIRGLDVGHEIGDALPVMYEEYIPGEDEWFLPYA
;
A
#
# COMPACT_ATOMS: atom_id res chain seq x y z
N MET A 1 -13.49 9.89 3.90
CA MET A 1 -13.29 10.11 2.45
C MET A 1 -14.11 11.32 2.05
N PHE A 2 -13.56 12.23 1.27
CA PHE A 2 -14.36 13.30 0.66
C PHE A 2 -14.10 13.21 -0.84
N ILE A 3 -15.08 12.68 -1.57
CA ILE A 3 -15.15 12.89 -3.01
C ILE A 3 -15.96 14.17 -3.15
N PRO A 4 -15.36 15.32 -3.52
CA PRO A 4 -16.10 16.57 -3.58
C PRO A 4 -17.26 16.44 -4.56
N TYR A 5 -18.48 16.52 -4.03
CA TYR A 5 -19.70 16.68 -4.80
C TYR A 5 -19.65 18.07 -5.46
N THR A 6 -19.80 18.13 -6.78
CA THR A 6 -20.09 19.36 -7.52
C THR A 6 -21.52 19.84 -7.24
N GLU A 7 -21.90 21.08 -7.58
CA GLU A 7 -23.32 21.53 -7.48
C GLU A 7 -24.28 20.67 -8.32
N ARG A 8 -23.79 19.98 -9.36
CA ARG A 8 -24.56 18.95 -10.09
C ARG A 8 -24.81 17.68 -9.27
N ASP A 9 -24.00 17.43 -8.25
CA ASP A 9 -24.06 16.24 -7.40
C ASP A 9 -25.01 16.40 -6.21
N THR A 10 -25.32 17.64 -5.81
CA THR A 10 -26.30 17.98 -4.75
C THR A 10 -27.70 18.21 -5.28
N GLN A 11 -27.85 18.49 -6.58
CA GLN A 11 -29.14 18.42 -7.25
C GLN A 11 -29.47 16.94 -7.46
N LEU A 12 -30.31 16.39 -6.58
CA LEU A 12 -31.03 15.13 -6.78
C LEU A 12 -31.62 15.15 -8.20
N ASN A 13 -30.96 14.51 -9.14
CA ASN A 13 -31.41 14.43 -10.52
C ASN A 13 -32.51 13.36 -10.53
N PRO A 14 -33.82 13.73 -10.53
CA PRO A 14 -34.88 12.77 -10.21
C PRO A 14 -35.14 11.79 -11.36
N THR A 15 -34.58 12.04 -12.55
CA THR A 15 -34.91 11.29 -13.77
C THR A 15 -33.78 11.38 -14.80
N GLY A 16 -32.95 10.34 -14.92
CA GLY A 16 -32.31 10.00 -16.20
C GLY A 16 -30.82 10.25 -16.43
N THR A 17 -30.01 10.59 -15.42
CA THR A 17 -28.53 10.66 -15.58
C THR A 17 -27.87 9.52 -14.81
N ASN A 18 -27.21 8.59 -15.54
CA ASN A 18 -26.52 7.45 -14.94
C ASN A 18 -25.26 7.94 -14.18
N TRP A 19 -25.40 8.23 -12.89
CA TRP A 19 -24.33 8.76 -12.02
C TRP A 19 -23.06 7.90 -11.98
N LEU A 20 -23.14 6.63 -12.39
CA LEU A 20 -21.98 5.76 -12.57
C LEU A 20 -21.07 6.20 -13.72
N GLN A 21 -21.60 6.97 -14.67
CA GLN A 21 -20.87 7.53 -15.82
C GLN A 21 -20.20 8.88 -15.51
N ASP A 22 -20.48 9.46 -14.34
CA ASP A 22 -19.80 10.66 -13.89
C ASP A 22 -18.32 10.36 -13.65
N ARG A 23 -17.46 11.29 -14.09
CA ARG A 23 -16.01 11.17 -13.97
C ARG A 23 -15.52 11.67 -12.62
N ILE A 24 -14.50 11.00 -12.11
CA ILE A 24 -13.84 11.36 -10.86
C ILE A 24 -12.72 12.34 -11.19
N VAL A 25 -12.90 13.60 -10.78
CA VAL A 25 -11.95 14.69 -11.02
C VAL A 25 -10.99 14.93 -9.87
N ALA A 26 -11.32 14.41 -8.68
CA ALA A 26 -10.50 14.52 -7.49
C ALA A 26 -10.71 13.29 -6.60
N PHE A 27 -9.63 12.84 -5.97
CA PHE A 27 -9.65 11.68 -5.07
C PHE A 27 -8.78 11.95 -3.85
N GLN A 28 -9.42 12.26 -2.72
CA GLN A 28 -8.74 12.64 -1.49
C GLN A 28 -9.13 11.71 -0.35
N ARG A 29 -8.13 11.30 0.42
CA ARG A 29 -8.32 10.43 1.58
C ARG A 29 -7.33 10.76 2.68
N GLN A 30 -7.87 10.98 3.86
CA GLN A 30 -7.10 10.94 5.10
C GLN A 30 -7.06 9.49 5.58
N ARG A 31 -5.87 9.05 5.98
CA ARG A 31 -5.66 7.69 6.47
C ARG A 31 -6.41 7.47 7.79
N SER A 32 -7.19 6.40 7.85
CA SER A 32 -7.77 5.88 9.10
C SER A 32 -6.74 5.06 9.88
N PRO A 33 -6.88 4.92 11.21
CA PRO A 33 -6.07 3.97 11.96
C PRO A 33 -6.19 2.55 11.39
N LEU A 34 -5.07 1.82 11.37
CA LEU A 34 -5.02 0.44 10.90
C LEU A 34 -6.03 -0.44 11.65
N SER A 35 -6.91 -1.12 10.92
CA SER A 35 -7.97 -1.94 11.51
C SER A 35 -7.43 -3.09 12.36
N TYR A 36 -8.19 -3.50 13.37
CA TYR A 36 -7.80 -4.62 14.24
C TYR A 36 -7.62 -5.93 13.47
N ALA A 37 -8.49 -6.20 12.48
CA ALA A 37 -8.42 -7.40 11.65
C ALA A 37 -7.11 -7.46 10.86
N VAL A 38 -6.69 -6.35 10.26
CA VAL A 38 -5.41 -6.25 9.55
C VAL A 38 -4.23 -6.49 10.50
N ARG A 39 -4.25 -5.87 11.69
CA ARG A 39 -3.21 -6.11 12.70
C ARG A 39 -3.10 -7.59 13.10
N GLN A 40 -4.24 -8.26 13.29
CA GLN A 40 -4.27 -9.69 13.62
C GLN A 40 -3.74 -10.56 12.47
N ALA A 41 -4.04 -10.22 11.22
CA ALA A 41 -3.48 -10.91 10.06
C ALA A 41 -1.94 -10.83 10.04
N VAL A 42 -1.38 -9.64 10.32
CA VAL A 42 0.08 -9.44 10.35
C VAL A 42 0.75 -10.23 11.48
N VAL A 43 0.15 -10.26 12.67
CA VAL A 43 0.71 -11.00 13.82
C VAL A 43 0.82 -12.51 13.52
N LYS A 44 -0.14 -13.09 12.79
CA LYS A 44 -0.12 -14.51 12.39
C LYS A 44 1.03 -14.86 11.45
N PHE A 45 1.59 -13.90 10.71
CA PHE A 45 2.74 -14.15 9.84
C PHE A 45 4.06 -14.20 10.61
N ASN A 46 4.05 -13.80 11.89
CA ASN A 46 5.24 -13.52 12.69
C ASN A 46 5.38 -14.47 13.89
N ASP A 47 5.12 -15.77 13.70
CA ASP A 47 5.20 -16.78 14.77
C ASP A 47 6.58 -16.89 15.46
N GLN A 48 7.63 -16.37 14.81
CA GLN A 48 9.01 -16.35 15.34
C GLN A 48 9.40 -15.05 16.07
N MET A 49 8.48 -14.10 16.26
CA MET A 49 8.76 -12.82 16.91
C MET A 49 8.82 -12.90 18.43
N THR A 50 9.75 -12.15 19.02
CA THR A 50 9.83 -11.97 20.47
C THR A 50 8.64 -11.17 20.99
N ASP A 51 8.32 -11.25 22.28
CA ASP A 51 7.26 -10.43 22.88
C ASP A 51 7.54 -8.92 22.83
N ALA A 52 8.81 -8.52 22.68
CA ALA A 52 9.19 -7.14 22.41
C ALA A 52 8.78 -6.72 20.99
N ASP A 53 8.99 -7.57 19.99
CA ASP A 53 8.61 -7.32 18.59
C ASP A 53 7.09 -7.27 18.40
N LYS A 54 6.35 -8.11 19.12
CA LYS A 54 4.86 -8.10 19.11
C LYS A 54 4.26 -6.80 19.65
N LYS A 55 5.00 -6.06 20.48
CA LYS A 55 4.61 -4.73 21.00
C LYS A 55 4.96 -3.59 20.03
N THR A 56 5.65 -3.86 18.93
CA THR A 56 6.06 -2.83 17.96
C THR A 56 4.92 -2.44 17.02
N VAL A 57 5.04 -1.20 16.52
CA VAL A 57 4.10 -0.61 15.56
C VAL A 57 4.21 -1.36 14.23
N VAL A 58 3.06 -1.76 13.67
CA VAL A 58 2.96 -2.31 12.31
C VAL A 58 3.32 -1.24 11.29
N LYS A 59 4.21 -1.58 10.37
CA LYS A 59 4.74 -0.70 9.32
C LYS A 59 4.42 -1.24 7.94
N HIS A 60 4.52 -0.37 6.95
CA HIS A 60 4.32 -0.67 5.53
C HIS A 60 5.67 -0.75 4.83
N PHE A 61 5.93 -1.81 4.08
CA PHE A 61 7.12 -1.88 3.21
C PHE A 61 7.04 -0.83 2.10
N ILE A 62 5.99 -0.88 1.28
CA ILE A 62 5.61 0.22 0.39
C ILE A 62 4.64 1.14 1.15
N PRO A 63 5.03 2.40 1.44
CA PRO A 63 4.23 3.31 2.26
C PRO A 63 2.80 3.50 1.74
N TRP A 64 1.85 3.53 2.68
CA TRP A 64 0.42 3.75 2.40
C TRP A 64 0.16 4.92 1.44
N ILE A 65 0.84 6.05 1.65
CA ILE A 65 0.64 7.27 0.84
C ILE A 65 1.10 7.10 -0.60
N ARG A 66 2.11 6.26 -0.87
CA ARG A 66 2.58 5.97 -2.24
C ARG A 66 1.55 5.15 -2.99
N ILE A 67 1.03 4.10 -2.33
CA ILE A 67 -0.04 3.26 -2.89
C ILE A 67 -1.27 4.13 -3.17
N PHE A 68 -1.73 4.91 -2.19
CA PHE A 68 -2.88 5.78 -2.35
C PHE A 68 -2.71 6.80 -3.46
N ARG A 69 -1.56 7.50 -3.52
CA ARG A 69 -1.30 8.49 -4.58
C ARG A 69 -1.33 7.86 -5.97
N GLN A 70 -0.79 6.65 -6.13
CA GLN A 70 -0.83 5.98 -7.42
C GLN A 70 -2.24 5.51 -7.79
N LEU A 71 -3.00 4.94 -6.85
CA LEU A 71 -4.41 4.61 -7.06
C LEU A 71 -5.20 5.86 -7.49
N ALA A 72 -5.02 6.97 -6.78
CA ALA A 72 -5.64 8.25 -7.08
C ALA A 72 -5.25 8.77 -8.47
N ALA A 73 -3.97 8.69 -8.83
CA ALA A 73 -3.48 9.10 -10.15
C ALA A 73 -4.12 8.26 -11.26
N ASN A 74 -4.20 6.93 -11.08
CA ASN A 74 -4.84 6.03 -12.05
C ASN A 74 -6.33 6.35 -12.21
N ILE A 75 -7.03 6.62 -11.11
CA ILE A 75 -8.46 6.96 -11.12
C ILE A 75 -8.72 8.34 -11.72
N VAL A 76 -7.94 9.37 -11.38
CA VAL A 76 -8.21 10.76 -11.78
C VAL A 76 -7.62 11.12 -13.15
N THR A 77 -6.54 10.47 -13.56
CA THR A 77 -5.73 10.89 -14.72
C THR A 77 -5.73 9.87 -15.86
N HIS A 78 -5.89 8.58 -15.57
CA HIS A 78 -5.66 7.50 -16.55
C HIS A 78 -6.91 6.68 -16.88
N GLY A 79 -8.09 7.28 -16.80
CA GLY A 79 -9.36 6.57 -16.99
C GLY A 79 -9.82 6.38 -18.43
N ASP A 80 -9.35 7.20 -19.38
CA ASP A 80 -9.59 6.95 -20.80
C ASP A 80 -8.40 7.32 -21.70
N GLN A 81 -8.51 6.94 -22.98
CA GLN A 81 -7.52 7.18 -24.03
C GLN A 81 -7.16 8.66 -24.26
N ASN A 82 -7.93 9.59 -23.70
CA ASN A 82 -7.71 11.03 -23.79
C ASN A 82 -7.14 11.64 -22.49
N GLY A 83 -6.72 10.81 -21.52
CA GLY A 83 -6.15 11.27 -20.26
C GLY A 83 -7.20 11.88 -19.31
N ARG A 84 -8.47 11.49 -19.44
CA ARG A 84 -9.53 11.90 -18.51
C ARG A 84 -9.68 10.89 -17.39
N GLY A 85 -10.10 11.35 -16.21
CA GLY A 85 -10.39 10.49 -15.07
C GLY A 85 -11.46 9.43 -15.35
N MET A 86 -11.36 8.31 -14.65
CA MET A 86 -12.28 7.18 -14.69
C MET A 86 -13.68 7.64 -14.33
N THR A 87 -14.68 7.03 -14.94
CA THR A 87 -16.03 7.06 -14.40
C THR A 87 -16.11 6.26 -13.10
N ARG A 88 -17.19 6.45 -12.33
CA ARG A 88 -17.42 5.65 -11.13
C ARG A 88 -17.51 4.16 -11.47
N ALA A 89 -18.19 3.76 -12.54
CA ALA A 89 -18.22 2.38 -13.01
C ALA A 89 -16.80 1.83 -13.30
N GLN A 90 -16.00 2.57 -14.07
CA GLN A 90 -14.62 2.18 -14.38
C GLN A 90 -13.75 2.06 -13.14
N SER A 91 -13.95 2.93 -12.13
CA SER A 91 -13.23 2.83 -10.86
C SER A 91 -13.60 1.58 -10.04
N ILE A 92 -14.85 1.11 -10.13
CA ILE A 92 -15.29 -0.15 -9.50
C ILE A 92 -14.58 -1.32 -10.17
N GLU A 93 -14.61 -1.38 -11.51
CA GLU A 93 -13.94 -2.43 -12.28
C GLU A 93 -12.43 -2.46 -11.99
N TYR A 94 -11.78 -1.29 -12.02
CA TYR A 94 -10.36 -1.16 -11.72
C TYR A 94 -10.01 -1.66 -10.32
N LEU A 95 -10.70 -1.17 -9.28
CA LEU A 95 -10.40 -1.57 -7.91
C LEU A 95 -10.74 -3.03 -7.63
N ASN A 96 -11.79 -3.59 -8.24
CA ASN A 96 -12.04 -5.03 -8.19
C ASN A 96 -10.90 -5.83 -8.82
N TRP A 97 -10.37 -5.37 -9.96
CA TRP A 97 -9.21 -6.00 -10.59
C TRP A 97 -7.97 -5.96 -9.68
N VAL A 98 -7.69 -4.82 -9.03
CA VAL A 98 -6.59 -4.71 -8.05
C VAL A 98 -6.81 -5.69 -6.89
N LEU A 99 -7.99 -5.68 -6.27
CA LEU A 99 -8.34 -6.55 -5.14
C LEU A 99 -8.20 -8.05 -5.48
N ASN A 100 -8.65 -8.45 -6.67
CA ASN A 100 -8.52 -9.83 -7.16
C ASN A 100 -7.06 -10.20 -7.42
N THR A 101 -6.27 -9.29 -8.00
CA THR A 101 -4.84 -9.52 -8.26
C THR A 101 -4.07 -9.69 -6.95
N LEU A 102 -4.43 -8.92 -5.92
CA LEU A 102 -3.86 -9.03 -4.57
C LEU A 102 -4.46 -10.18 -3.73
N LYS A 103 -5.45 -10.92 -4.26
CA LYS A 103 -6.12 -12.06 -3.59
C LYS A 103 -6.61 -11.70 -2.18
N VAL A 104 -7.21 -10.52 -2.04
CA VAL A 104 -7.64 -9.96 -0.74
C VAL A 104 -8.68 -10.84 -0.03
N ASP A 105 -9.49 -11.57 -0.79
CA ASP A 105 -10.47 -12.54 -0.30
C ASP A 105 -9.84 -13.66 0.53
N GLN A 106 -8.60 -14.05 0.21
CA GLN A 106 -7.83 -15.05 0.98
C GLN A 106 -7.37 -14.53 2.35
N VAL A 107 -7.40 -13.21 2.56
CA VAL A 107 -6.88 -12.54 3.76
C VAL A 107 -8.00 -12.26 4.80
N GLN A 108 -9.21 -12.77 4.58
CA GLN A 108 -10.37 -12.69 5.49
C GLN A 108 -10.77 -11.26 5.91
N LEU A 109 -10.48 -10.25 5.08
CA LEU A 109 -10.94 -8.88 5.34
C LEU A 109 -12.43 -8.78 4.97
N LYS A 110 -13.28 -8.47 5.95
CA LYS A 110 -14.73 -8.40 5.75
C LYS A 110 -15.08 -7.29 4.74
N ARG A 111 -15.54 -7.69 3.56
CA ARG A 111 -16.13 -6.79 2.56
C ARG A 111 -17.43 -6.19 3.11
N PRO A 112 -17.71 -4.89 2.90
CA PRO A 112 -19.00 -4.32 3.25
C PRO A 112 -20.10 -4.97 2.42
N ASP A 113 -21.23 -5.24 3.06
CA ASP A 113 -22.41 -5.83 2.42
C ASP A 113 -23.21 -4.73 1.71
N VAL A 114 -22.57 -4.10 0.72
CA VAL A 114 -23.16 -3.03 -0.10
C VAL A 114 -22.85 -3.30 -1.57
N ASN A 115 -23.83 -3.04 -2.43
CA ASN A 115 -23.62 -3.03 -3.87
C ASN A 115 -23.12 -1.63 -4.29
N PRO A 116 -21.87 -1.47 -4.74
CA PRO A 116 -21.33 -0.17 -5.13
C PRO A 116 -22.05 0.48 -6.31
N GLU A 117 -22.87 -0.26 -7.06
CA GLU A 117 -23.63 0.27 -8.20
C GLU A 117 -25.06 0.71 -7.83
N HIS A 118 -25.52 0.44 -6.60
CA HIS A 118 -26.89 0.74 -6.19
C HIS A 118 -27.16 2.24 -6.11
N ASP A 119 -26.30 2.95 -5.38
CA ASP A 119 -26.42 4.37 -5.11
C ASP A 119 -25.05 4.96 -4.74
N ARG A 120 -24.97 6.30 -4.69
CA ARG A 120 -23.73 7.04 -4.41
C ARG A 120 -23.16 6.78 -3.02
N HIS A 121 -24.02 6.60 -2.01
CA HIS A 121 -23.57 6.29 -0.66
C HIS A 121 -22.96 4.89 -0.59
N SER A 122 -23.62 3.89 -1.19
CA SER A 122 -23.09 2.53 -1.32
C SER A 122 -21.75 2.50 -2.06
N TYR A 123 -21.61 3.29 -3.13
CA TYR A 123 -20.33 3.51 -3.82
C TYR A 123 -19.27 4.07 -2.89
N ASP A 124 -19.55 5.16 -2.17
CA ASP A 124 -18.60 5.85 -1.29
C ASP A 124 -18.11 4.94 -0.15
N VAL A 125 -19.01 4.13 0.43
CA VAL A 125 -18.67 3.12 1.45
C VAL A 125 -17.74 2.06 0.85
N TRP A 126 -18.09 1.52 -0.32
CA TRP A 126 -17.34 0.45 -0.96
C TRP A 126 -15.96 0.91 -1.43
N ILE A 127 -15.86 2.05 -2.11
CA ILE A 127 -14.57 2.56 -2.61
C ILE A 127 -13.64 2.94 -1.45
N SER A 128 -14.21 3.45 -0.36
CA SER A 128 -13.50 3.72 0.87
C SER A 128 -12.87 2.46 1.45
N TRP A 129 -13.65 1.38 1.54
CA TRP A 129 -13.17 0.07 1.97
C TRP A 129 -12.11 -0.49 1.02
N ALA A 130 -12.33 -0.42 -0.30
CA ALA A 130 -11.43 -1.00 -1.29
C ALA A 130 -10.05 -0.35 -1.22
N VAL A 131 -10.00 0.99 -1.18
CA VAL A 131 -8.74 1.75 -1.08
C VAL A 131 -8.00 1.44 0.21
N ASP A 132 -8.67 1.46 1.37
CA ASP A 132 -8.02 1.13 2.64
C ASP A 132 -7.48 -0.30 2.63
N THR A 133 -8.27 -1.23 2.10
CA THR A 133 -7.89 -2.65 2.02
C THR A 133 -6.67 -2.87 1.15
N ILE A 134 -6.57 -2.18 -0.01
CA ILE A 134 -5.40 -2.26 -0.89
C ILE A 134 -4.18 -1.61 -0.22
N CYS A 135 -4.34 -0.44 0.38
CA CYS A 135 -3.22 0.29 0.98
C CYS A 135 -2.71 -0.35 2.28
N ASP A 136 -3.58 -1.00 3.05
CA ASP A 136 -3.27 -1.74 4.27
C ASP A 136 -3.24 -3.26 4.03
N TRP A 137 -2.92 -3.69 2.81
CA TRP A 137 -2.86 -5.11 2.46
C TRP A 137 -1.80 -5.84 3.31
N PRO A 138 -2.17 -6.89 4.07
CA PRO A 138 -1.30 -7.48 5.09
C PRO A 138 0.06 -8.00 4.63
N GLU A 139 0.18 -8.46 3.38
CA GLU A 139 1.47 -8.92 2.83
C GLU A 139 2.49 -7.79 2.70
N ASN A 140 2.04 -6.55 2.49
CA ASN A 140 2.89 -5.36 2.46
C ASN A 140 3.22 -4.83 3.87
N LEU A 141 2.73 -5.46 4.94
CA LEU A 141 2.92 -5.01 6.31
C LEU A 141 3.93 -5.89 7.06
N PHE A 142 4.70 -5.27 7.95
CA PHE A 142 5.64 -5.97 8.82
C PHE A 142 5.72 -5.32 10.21
N GLN A 143 6.40 -5.98 11.14
CA GLN A 143 6.66 -5.48 12.49
C GLN A 143 8.17 -5.41 12.74
N GLY A 144 8.58 -4.59 13.71
CA GLY A 144 9.99 -4.46 14.12
C GLY A 144 10.71 -3.21 13.60
N GLN A 145 12.03 -3.20 13.77
CA GLN A 145 12.87 -2.07 13.35
C GLN A 145 12.99 -2.00 11.83
N SER A 146 13.12 -0.78 11.32
CA SER A 146 13.22 -0.52 9.89
C SER A 146 14.09 0.69 9.59
N THR A 147 14.36 0.93 8.31
CA THR A 147 15.10 2.10 7.82
C THR A 147 14.28 3.40 7.85
N GLY A 148 12.97 3.29 8.07
CA GLY A 148 12.01 4.38 8.12
C GLY A 148 11.54 4.80 6.72
N ASP A 149 10.27 5.17 6.59
CA ASP A 149 9.68 5.57 5.30
C ASP A 149 9.91 7.05 4.91
N GLY A 150 10.53 7.84 5.80
CA GLY A 150 10.72 9.28 5.60
C GLY A 150 9.40 10.05 5.42
N GLY A 151 8.33 9.66 6.11
CA GLY A 151 7.00 10.23 5.92
C GLY A 151 6.33 9.77 4.61
N GLY A 152 6.69 8.58 4.13
CA GLY A 152 6.20 7.96 2.91
C GLY A 152 6.96 8.35 1.63
N ASN A 153 8.10 9.00 1.75
CA ASN A 153 8.93 9.44 0.62
C ASN A 153 9.93 8.38 0.15
N LYS A 154 10.13 7.29 0.89
CA LYS A 154 10.98 6.16 0.48
C LYS A 154 10.39 4.83 0.97
N ILE A 155 10.83 3.73 0.37
CA ILE A 155 10.47 2.37 0.80
C ILE A 155 11.01 2.14 2.22
N ASP A 156 10.19 1.54 3.08
CA ASP A 156 10.57 1.21 4.46
C ASP A 156 11.03 -0.24 4.54
N VAL A 157 12.32 -0.45 4.77
CA VAL A 157 12.92 -1.79 4.71
C VAL A 157 13.10 -2.32 6.13
N PRO A 158 12.59 -3.53 6.46
CA PRO A 158 12.86 -4.16 7.76
C PRO A 158 14.37 -4.34 7.94
N LYS A 159 14.92 -3.98 9.12
CA LYS A 159 16.37 -4.17 9.38
C LYS A 159 16.77 -5.65 9.39
N THR A 160 15.85 -6.53 9.70
CA THR A 160 16.04 -7.99 9.76
C THR A 160 15.72 -8.67 8.43
N LEU A 161 15.46 -7.92 7.35
CA LEU A 161 15.01 -8.48 6.06
C LEU A 161 15.95 -9.59 5.57
N TYR A 162 17.27 -9.34 5.56
CA TYR A 162 18.27 -10.28 5.07
C TYR A 162 18.61 -11.41 6.05
N THR A 163 18.16 -11.30 7.30
CA THR A 163 18.36 -12.33 8.34
C THR A 163 17.12 -13.21 8.54
N THR A 164 16.02 -12.93 7.84
CA THR A 164 14.75 -13.64 7.98
C THR A 164 14.23 -14.00 6.59
N PRO A 165 14.64 -15.15 6.00
CA PRO A 165 14.31 -15.54 4.63
C PRO A 165 12.81 -15.53 4.33
N ALA A 166 11.97 -15.95 5.28
CA ALA A 166 10.51 -15.91 5.13
C ALA A 166 9.97 -14.47 4.99
N LEU A 167 10.52 -13.51 5.77
CA LEU A 167 10.15 -12.10 5.65
C LEU A 167 10.64 -11.51 4.33
N GLN A 168 11.87 -11.86 3.90
CA GLN A 168 12.41 -11.44 2.61
C GLN A 168 11.53 -11.90 1.45
N GLN A 169 11.18 -13.19 1.41
CA GLN A 169 10.32 -13.76 0.39
C GLN A 169 8.97 -13.06 0.36
N ARG A 170 8.31 -12.90 1.51
CA ARG A 170 7.00 -12.26 1.61
C ARG A 170 7.01 -10.79 1.15
N VAL A 171 8.02 -10.03 1.55
CA VAL A 171 8.17 -8.62 1.14
C VAL A 171 8.41 -8.51 -0.36
N GLU A 172 9.21 -9.40 -0.94
CA GLU A 172 9.46 -9.43 -2.38
C GLU A 172 8.22 -9.85 -3.17
N GLU A 173 7.48 -10.86 -2.70
CA GLU A 173 6.17 -11.23 -3.26
C GLU A 173 5.18 -10.07 -3.18
N ALA A 174 5.12 -9.36 -2.05
CA ALA A 174 4.27 -8.18 -1.90
C ALA A 174 4.66 -7.07 -2.88
N ARG A 175 5.97 -6.82 -3.08
CA ARG A 175 6.51 -5.86 -4.05
C ARG A 175 6.04 -6.18 -5.46
N VAL A 176 6.23 -7.43 -5.90
CA VAL A 176 5.84 -7.91 -7.24
C VAL A 176 4.33 -7.84 -7.43
N ASN A 177 3.56 -8.31 -6.44
CA ASN A 177 2.10 -8.30 -6.51
C ASN A 177 1.54 -6.88 -6.60
N LEU A 178 2.04 -5.94 -5.80
CA LEU A 178 1.62 -4.53 -5.86
C LEU A 178 2.04 -3.84 -7.17
N LYS A 179 3.25 -4.12 -7.68
CA LYS A 179 3.72 -3.62 -8.98
C LYS A 179 2.83 -4.08 -10.13
N ASN A 180 2.43 -5.36 -10.09
CA ASN A 180 1.57 -5.95 -11.10
C ASN A 180 0.13 -5.44 -10.97
N ALA A 181 -0.38 -5.29 -9.74
CA ALA A 181 -1.75 -4.88 -9.47
C ALA A 181 -1.98 -3.37 -9.61
N ILE A 182 -0.95 -2.53 -9.55
CA ILE A 182 -1.11 -1.07 -9.60
C ILE A 182 -0.14 -0.50 -10.63
N ARG A 183 -0.68 -0.21 -11.82
CA ARG A 183 0.08 0.39 -12.92
C ARG A 183 0.80 1.66 -12.45
N GLY A 184 2.10 1.71 -12.71
CA GLY A 184 2.94 2.88 -12.43
C GLY A 184 3.36 3.02 -10.97
N LEU A 185 3.01 2.08 -10.09
CA LEU A 185 3.44 2.14 -8.69
C LEU A 185 4.95 1.99 -8.58
N ASP A 186 5.59 3.00 -7.98
CA ASP A 186 6.99 2.92 -7.56
C ASP A 186 7.11 2.06 -6.30
N VAL A 187 7.55 0.83 -6.50
CA VAL A 187 7.79 -0.19 -5.47
C VAL A 187 9.26 -0.26 -5.02
N GLY A 188 10.10 0.69 -5.46
CA GLY A 188 11.55 0.65 -5.26
C GLY A 188 12.27 -0.35 -6.17
N HIS A 189 13.60 -0.38 -6.05
CA HIS A 189 14.46 -1.34 -6.76
C HIS A 189 14.30 -2.76 -6.22
N GLU A 190 14.76 -3.76 -6.98
CA GLU A 190 14.72 -5.16 -6.54
C GLU A 190 15.55 -5.33 -5.27
N ILE A 191 15.05 -6.14 -4.32
CA ILE A 191 15.76 -6.49 -3.09
C ILE A 191 16.91 -7.43 -3.49
N GLY A 192 17.99 -6.83 -3.97
CA GLY A 192 19.14 -7.51 -4.60
C GLY A 192 20.10 -6.55 -5.32
N ASP A 193 19.61 -5.38 -5.74
CA ASP A 193 20.43 -4.32 -6.36
C ASP A 193 20.92 -3.26 -5.35
N ALA A 194 20.54 -3.40 -4.07
CA ALA A 194 21.19 -2.65 -3.01
C ALA A 194 22.62 -3.18 -2.87
N LEU A 195 23.58 -2.29 -3.13
CA LEU A 195 25.03 -2.47 -2.97
C LEU A 195 25.37 -3.43 -1.82
N PRO A 196 26.40 -4.29 -1.97
CA PRO A 196 26.81 -5.21 -0.92
C PRO A 196 26.85 -4.42 0.37
N VAL A 197 26.11 -4.91 1.37
CA VAL A 197 26.27 -4.47 2.74
C VAL A 197 27.74 -4.76 3.04
N MET A 198 28.59 -3.76 2.87
CA MET A 198 29.94 -3.78 3.40
C MET A 198 29.69 -3.79 4.90
N TYR A 199 29.61 -4.99 5.46
CA TYR A 199 30.01 -5.19 6.83
C TYR A 199 31.46 -4.72 6.84
N GLU A 200 31.71 -3.46 7.18
CA GLU A 200 32.97 -3.13 7.82
C GLU A 200 32.93 -3.92 9.11
N GLU A 201 33.46 -5.14 9.03
CA GLU A 201 33.85 -5.92 10.17
C GLU A 201 34.88 -5.05 10.88
N TYR A 202 34.43 -4.33 11.92
CA TYR A 202 35.33 -3.69 12.85
C TYR A 202 36.11 -4.83 13.50
N ILE A 203 37.32 -5.10 13.00
CA ILE A 203 38.30 -5.98 13.63
C ILE A 203 39.00 -5.10 14.67
N PRO A 204 38.70 -5.22 15.98
CA PRO A 204 39.45 -4.51 16.99
C PRO A 204 40.80 -5.20 17.14
N GLY A 205 41.89 -4.60 16.66
CA GLY A 205 43.22 -5.08 17.03
C GLY A 205 44.42 -4.88 16.10
N GLU A 206 44.35 -4.10 15.01
CA GLU A 206 45.53 -3.93 14.12
C GLU A 206 46.11 -2.50 14.06
N ASP A 207 45.94 -1.71 15.12
CA ASP A 207 46.79 -0.53 15.35
C ASP A 207 48.06 -0.94 16.10
N GLU A 208 48.87 -1.78 15.48
CA GLU A 208 50.20 -2.10 15.97
C GLU A 208 51.14 -2.32 14.78
N TRP A 209 51.88 -1.26 14.45
CA TRP A 209 53.34 -1.23 14.23
C TRP A 209 53.89 -0.54 12.96
N PHE A 210 54.89 0.31 13.26
CA PHE A 210 56.06 0.75 12.49
C PHE A 210 55.99 1.98 11.55
N LEU A 211 56.58 3.05 12.08
CA LEU A 211 57.34 4.11 11.39
C LEU A 211 58.26 3.56 10.29
N PRO A 212 58.73 4.43 9.38
CA PRO A 212 60.14 4.77 9.52
C PRO A 212 60.46 6.27 9.38
N TYR A 213 61.54 6.61 10.07
CA TYR A 213 62.34 7.82 9.96
C TYR A 213 62.68 8.19 8.51
N ALA A 214 62.63 9.49 8.22
CA ALA A 214 63.70 10.28 7.59
C ALA A 214 63.53 11.76 7.96
#